data_AF-A0A9C6TYZ3-F1
#
_entry.id   AF-A0A9C6TYZ3-F1
#
_cell.length_a   1.000
_cell.length_b   1.000
_cell.length_c   1.000
_cell.angle_alpha   90.00
_cell.angle_beta   90.00
_cell.angle_gamma   90.00
#
_symmetry.space_group_name_H-M   'P 1'
#
loop_
_entity.id
_entity.type
_entity.pdbx_description
1 polymer ?
#
loop_
_entity_poly.entity_id
_entity_poly.type
_entity_poly.pdbx_seq_one_letter_code
_entity_poly.pdbx_strand_id
1 'polypeptide(L)'
;MDLLRSVIDELKQIKVVNMRNRELVLDLLQSVVEIITYGDKHDPSILECFMDRQVVAEFVRMLDISENSRIEAPLLQYLSIMIQNMDNEHAICKTGC
;
A
#
# COMPACT_ATOMS: atom_id res chain seq x y z
N MET A 1 9.31 7.71 -8.42
CA MET A 1 8.71 8.61 -7.42
C MET A 1 7.33 9.13 -7.79
N ASP A 2 7.14 9.73 -8.98
CA ASP A 2 5.83 10.27 -9.39
C ASP A 2 4.72 9.21 -9.45
N LEU A 3 5.07 7.94 -9.71
CA LEU A 3 4.10 6.86 -9.82
C LEU A 3 3.40 6.53 -8.50
N LEU A 4 4.14 6.22 -7.42
CA LEU A 4 3.53 5.92 -6.10
C LEU A 4 2.66 7.08 -5.63
N ARG A 5 3.16 8.31 -5.84
CA ARG A 5 2.43 9.53 -5.53
C ARG A 5 1.12 9.61 -6.32
N SER A 6 1.16 9.42 -7.64
CA SER A 6 -0.02 9.44 -8.52
C SER A 6 -1.05 8.42 -8.07
N VAL A 7 -0.64 7.17 -7.86
CA VAL A 7 -1.54 6.07 -7.49
C VAL A 7 -2.23 6.35 -6.15
N ILE A 8 -1.51 6.87 -5.16
CA ILE A 8 -2.11 7.26 -3.87
C ILE A 8 -3.05 8.47 -4.03
N ASP A 9 -2.67 9.45 -4.83
CA ASP A 9 -3.49 10.64 -5.06
C ASP A 9 -4.80 10.27 -5.80
N GLU A 10 -4.78 9.24 -6.67
CA GLU A 10 -5.96 8.61 -7.28
C GLU A 10 -6.83 7.88 -6.25
N LEU A 11 -6.24 7.03 -5.39
CA LEU A 11 -6.96 6.36 -4.30
C LEU A 11 -7.69 7.38 -3.40
N LYS A 12 -7.06 8.52 -3.10
CA LYS A 12 -7.64 9.62 -2.29
C LYS A 12 -8.89 10.26 -2.91
N GLN A 13 -9.04 10.19 -4.23
CA GLN A 13 -10.25 10.69 -4.90
C GLN A 13 -11.44 9.75 -4.68
N ILE A 14 -11.22 8.47 -4.38
CA ILE A 14 -12.27 7.48 -4.18
C ILE A 14 -12.98 7.75 -2.85
N LYS A 15 -14.29 8.03 -2.93
CA LYS A 15 -15.13 8.32 -1.77
C LYS A 15 -15.92 7.11 -1.26
N VAL A 16 -16.24 6.17 -2.14
CA VAL A 16 -16.97 4.93 -1.83
C VAL A 16 -16.41 3.81 -2.70
N VAL A 17 -16.19 2.63 -2.12
CA VAL A 17 -15.89 1.40 -2.86
C VAL A 17 -17.15 0.54 -2.94
N ASN A 18 -17.51 0.13 -4.15
CA ASN A 18 -18.64 -0.75 -4.43
C ASN A 18 -18.28 -1.71 -5.57
N MET A 19 -19.21 -2.58 -5.96
CA MET A 19 -18.96 -3.60 -6.99
C MET A 19 -18.54 -3.02 -8.35
N ARG A 20 -18.89 -1.77 -8.69
CA ARG A 20 -18.59 -1.17 -10.00
C ARG A 20 -17.14 -0.70 -10.12
N ASN A 21 -16.56 -0.19 -9.04
CA ASN A 21 -15.19 0.31 -9.03
C ASN A 21 -14.22 -0.62 -8.29
N ARG A 22 -14.70 -1.77 -7.82
CA ARG A 22 -13.92 -2.78 -7.09
C ARG A 22 -12.61 -3.13 -7.77
N GLU A 23 -12.65 -3.50 -9.05
CA GLU A 23 -11.47 -3.97 -9.78
C GLU A 23 -10.42 -2.87 -9.87
N LEU A 24 -10.83 -1.66 -10.27
CA LEU A 24 -9.96 -0.48 -10.27
C LEU A 24 -9.29 -0.24 -8.91
N VAL A 25 -10.06 -0.34 -7.81
CA VAL A 25 -9.50 -0.16 -6.45
C VAL A 25 -8.47 -1.23 -6.14
N LEU A 26 -8.73 -2.50 -6.47
CA LEU A 26 -7.78 -3.58 -6.25
C LEU A 26 -6.50 -3.39 -7.09
N ASP A 27 -6.62 -2.96 -8.34
CA ASP A 27 -5.48 -2.70 -9.22
C ASP A 27 -4.60 -1.56 -8.70
N LEU A 28 -5.21 -0.47 -8.22
CA LEU A 28 -4.49 0.64 -7.60
C LEU A 28 -3.80 0.21 -6.31
N LEU A 29 -4.48 -0.53 -5.43
CA LEU A 29 -3.91 -1.03 -4.18
C LEU A 29 -2.75 -2.00 -4.44
N GLN A 30 -2.90 -2.90 -5.41
CA GLN A 30 -1.85 -3.83 -5.82
C GLN A 30 -0.64 -3.08 -6.35
N SER A 31 -0.84 -2.06 -7.20
CA SER A 31 0.23 -1.22 -7.73
C SER A 31 1.05 -0.57 -6.60
N VAL A 32 0.39 -0.10 -5.53
CA VAL A 32 1.08 0.43 -4.35
C VAL A 32 1.94 -0.63 -3.67
N VAL A 33 1.39 -1.83 -3.44
CA VAL A 33 2.11 -2.95 -2.80
C VAL A 33 3.33 -3.36 -3.62
N GLU A 34 3.18 -3.45 -4.94
CA GLU A 34 4.26 -3.81 -5.84
C GLU A 34 5.40 -2.79 -5.79
N ILE A 35 5.08 -1.49 -5.81
CA ILE A 35 6.09 -0.44 -5.71
C ILE A 35 6.82 -0.50 -4.36
N ILE A 36 6.10 -0.72 -3.25
CA ILE A 36 6.71 -0.78 -1.92
C ILE A 36 7.57 -2.05 -1.76
N THR A 37 7.13 -3.16 -2.34
CA THR A 37 7.80 -4.47 -2.16
C THR A 37 8.98 -4.66 -3.11
N TYR A 38 8.80 -4.27 -4.37
CA TYR A 38 9.72 -4.56 -5.48
C TYR A 38 10.28 -3.31 -6.15
N GLY A 39 9.91 -2.11 -5.69
CA GLY A 39 10.55 -0.87 -6.11
C GLY A 39 12.04 -0.83 -5.75
N ASP A 40 12.72 0.21 -6.21
CA ASP A 40 14.16 0.37 -5.94
C ASP A 40 14.43 0.54 -4.45
N LYS A 41 14.91 -0.54 -3.81
CA LYS A 41 15.20 -0.60 -2.37
C LYS A 41 16.35 0.32 -1.96
N HIS A 42 17.14 0.81 -2.91
CA HIS A 42 18.20 1.79 -2.64
C HIS A 42 17.73 3.23 -2.79
N ASP A 43 16.48 3.45 -3.22
CA ASP A 43 15.88 4.78 -3.30
C ASP A 43 15.13 5.11 -1.99
N PRO A 44 15.74 5.87 -1.06
CA PRO A 44 15.10 6.21 0.21
C PRO A 44 13.80 7.00 0.03
N SER A 45 13.62 7.62 -1.13
CA SER A 45 12.48 8.46 -1.40
C SER A 45 11.17 7.66 -1.52
N ILE A 46 11.21 6.35 -1.81
CA ILE A 46 10.02 5.48 -1.75
C ILE A 46 9.49 5.38 -0.32
N LEU A 47 10.37 5.17 0.65
CA LEU A 47 10.01 5.10 2.07
C LEU A 47 9.54 6.47 2.60
N GLU A 48 10.22 7.55 2.22
CA GLU A 48 9.78 8.92 2.56
C GLU A 48 8.37 9.20 2.01
N CYS A 49 8.11 8.84 0.75
CA CYS A 49 6.79 9.01 0.14
C CYS A 49 5.72 8.16 0.85
N PHE A 50 6.03 6.92 1.20
CA PHE A 50 5.15 6.03 1.95
C PHE A 50 4.70 6.66 3.29
N MET A 51 5.66 7.21 4.02
CA MET A 51 5.42 7.87 5.31
C MET A 51 4.63 9.16 5.13
N ASP A 52 5.09 10.06 4.26
CA ASP A 52 4.49 11.38 4.01
C ASP A 52 3.04 11.29 3.53
N ARG A 53 2.74 10.28 2.69
CA ARG A 53 1.40 10.09 2.14
C ARG A 53 0.47 9.32 3.06
N GLN A 54 0.97 8.79 4.18
CA GLN A 54 0.24 7.95 5.14
C GLN A 54 -0.42 6.74 4.45
N VAL A 55 0.36 5.98 3.68
CA VAL A 55 -0.17 4.90 2.81
C VAL A 55 -0.98 3.86 3.61
N VAL A 56 -0.52 3.46 4.80
CA VAL A 56 -1.28 2.51 5.65
C VAL A 56 -2.64 3.08 6.04
N ALA A 57 -2.72 4.36 6.39
CA ALA A 57 -3.98 5.01 6.73
C ALA A 57 -4.92 5.06 5.53
N GLU A 58 -4.39 5.22 4.31
CA GLU A 58 -5.18 5.20 3.08
C GLU A 58 -5.78 3.81 2.81
N PHE A 59 -5.03 2.74 3.07
CA PHE A 59 -5.54 1.36 3.00
C PHE A 59 -6.64 1.12 4.04
N VAL A 60 -6.46 1.58 5.28
CA VAL A 60 -7.51 1.49 6.31
C VAL A 60 -8.73 2.31 5.91
N ARG A 61 -8.56 3.48 5.31
CA ARG A 61 -9.67 4.29 4.78
C ARG A 61 -10.46 3.51 3.71
N MET A 62 -9.77 2.81 2.81
CA MET A 62 -10.44 1.95 1.80
C MET A 62 -11.31 0.86 2.43
N LEU A 63 -10.94 0.31 3.59
CA LEU A 63 -11.79 -0.61 4.34
C LEU A 63 -13.04 0.09 4.87
N ASP A 64 -12.88 1.29 5.45
CA ASP A 64 -13.97 2.06 6.07
C ASP A 64 -15.00 2.55 5.04
N ILE A 65 -14.54 2.91 3.83
CA ILE A 65 -15.41 3.32 2.73
C ILE A 65 -15.82 2.16 1.82
N SER A 66 -15.51 0.91 2.20
CA SER A 66 -15.96 -0.31 1.51
C SER A 66 -17.39 -0.63 1.89
N GLU A 67 -18.28 -0.64 0.90
CA GLU A 67 -19.61 -1.22 1.08
C GLU A 67 -19.53 -2.75 0.91
N ASN A 68 -20.57 -3.40 0.38
CA ASN A 68 -20.59 -4.83 0.13
C ASN A 68 -19.66 -5.28 -1.03
N SER A 69 -18.54 -4.59 -1.27
CA SER A 69 -17.58 -4.81 -2.35
C SER A 69 -16.69 -6.04 -2.20
N ARG A 70 -16.60 -6.66 -1.00
CA ARG A 70 -15.77 -7.85 -0.76
C ARG A 70 -14.29 -7.63 -1.11
N ILE A 71 -13.74 -6.46 -0.76
CA ILE A 71 -12.31 -6.12 -0.95
C ILE A 71 -11.48 -6.28 0.31
N GLU A 72 -12.13 -6.56 1.45
CA GLU A 72 -11.52 -6.52 2.78
C GLU A 72 -10.41 -7.56 2.88
N ALA A 73 -10.65 -8.79 2.41
CA ALA A 73 -9.66 -9.86 2.45
C ALA A 73 -8.40 -9.55 1.60
N PRO A 74 -8.51 -9.19 0.29
CA PRO A 74 -7.35 -8.74 -0.49
C PRO A 74 -6.61 -7.57 0.16
N LEU A 75 -7.33 -6.57 0.67
CA LEU A 75 -6.72 -5.38 1.24
C LEU A 75 -5.94 -5.70 2.54
N LEU A 76 -6.51 -6.53 3.42
CA LEU A 76 -5.80 -7.00 4.62
C LEU A 76 -4.56 -7.83 4.25
N GLN A 77 -4.63 -8.65 3.20
CA GLN A 77 -3.48 -9.38 2.68
C GLN A 77 -2.38 -8.42 2.18
N TYR A 78 -2.75 -7.36 1.49
CA TYR A 78 -1.81 -6.33 1.03
C TYR A 78 -1.15 -5.58 2.19
N LEU A 79 -1.91 -5.22 3.23
CA LEU A 79 -1.37 -4.63 4.46
C LEU A 79 -0.36 -5.56 5.12
N SER A 80 -0.67 -6.86 5.22
CA SER A 80 0.26 -7.86 5.78
C SER A 80 1.56 -7.91 5.01
N ILE A 81 1.51 -7.92 3.68
CA ILE A 81 2.70 -7.95 2.81
C ILE A 81 3.55 -6.68 3.01
N MET A 82 2.93 -5.49 3.01
CA MET A 82 3.67 -4.23 3.18
C MET A 82 4.37 -4.16 4.54
N ILE A 83 3.67 -4.52 5.63
CA ILE A 83 4.25 -4.53 6.98
C ILE A 83 5.42 -5.51 7.06
N GLN A 84 5.24 -6.74 6.55
CA GLN A 84 6.30 -7.75 6.54
C GLN A 84 7.52 -7.36 5.70
N ASN A 85 7.31 -6.63 4.60
CA ASN A 85 8.42 -6.11 3.79
C ASN A 85 9.21 -5.02 4.52
N MET A 86 8.53 -4.16 5.28
CA MET A 86 9.20 -3.13 6.07
C MET A 86 10.02 -3.71 7.24
N ASP A 87 9.54 -4.76 7.90
CA ASP A 87 10.26 -5.41 8.99
C ASP A 87 11.52 -6.18 8.52
N ASN A 88 11.51 -6.68 7.28
CA ASN A 88 12.61 -7.49 6.74
C ASN A 88 13.87 -6.68 6.37
N GLU A 89 13.78 -5.37 6.12
CA GLU A 89 14.98 -4.56 5.81
C GLU A 89 15.88 -4.30 7.03
N HIS A 90 15.40 -4.55 8.24
CA HIS A 90 16.18 -4.42 9.48
C HIS A 90 16.63 -5.75 10.12
N ALA A 91 16.28 -6.91 9.55
CA ALA A 91 16.61 -8.21 10.14
C ALA A 91 18.10 -8.62 10.02
N ILE A 92 18.96 -7.82 9.37
CA ILE A 92 20.42 -8.02 9.39
C ILE A 92 21.08 -6.96 10.29
N CYS A 93 20.66 -6.89 11.55
CA CYS A 93 21.51 -6.40 12.61
C CYS A 93 22.37 -7.56 13.12
N LYS A 94 23.67 -7.52 12.81
CA LYS A 94 24.70 -8.46 13.24
C LYS A 94 24.51 -8.95 14.68
N THR A 95 24.26 -10.24 14.87
CA THR A 95 24.79 -10.93 16.05
C THR A 95 26.18 -11.43 15.69
N GLY A 96 27.20 -10.74 16.22
CA GLY A 96 28.53 -11.32 16.31
C GLY A 96 28.46 -12.63 17.09
N CYS A 97 28.96 -13.68 16.46
CA CYS A 97 29.57 -14.85 17.06
C CYS A 97 30.71 -15.25 16.13
#